data_AF-A0A7G8IUJ8-F1
#
_entry.id   AF-A0A7G8IUJ8-F1
#
_cell.length_a   1.000
_cell.length_b   1.000
_cell.length_c   1.000
_cell.angle_alpha   90.00
_cell.angle_beta   90.00
_cell.angle_gamma   90.00
#
_symmetry.space_group_name_H-M   'P 1'
#
loop_
_entity.id
_entity.type
_entity.pdbx_description
1 polymer ?
#
loop_
_entity_poly.entity_id
_entity_poly.type
_entity_poly.pdbx_seq_one_letter_code
_entity_poly.pdbx_strand_id
1 'polypeptide(L)'
;MIPYLILISLLVPANLWASITPHLHSDLSMRLLHGVSTLVLMPPLFSMWHQRRQIQRLPALLLTSFSLVLIVVNTHIAAVGMGVRYGWIDHLFLAIACLAMLAFYLLNDAEDELAEQEAHTS
;
A
#
# COMPACT_ATOMS: atom_id res chain seq x y z
N MET A 1 1.04 11.19 10.44
CA MET A 1 0.46 10.64 9.19
C MET A 1 1.15 11.19 7.94
N ILE A 2 1.44 12.49 7.85
CA ILE A 2 2.14 13.13 6.73
C ILE A 2 3.41 12.39 6.22
N PRO A 3 4.42 12.03 7.06
CA PRO A 3 5.64 11.37 6.55
C PRO A 3 5.36 9.99 5.95
N TYR A 4 4.35 9.29 6.47
CA TYR A 4 3.92 8.00 5.96
C TYR A 4 3.23 8.14 4.59
N LEU A 5 2.37 9.15 4.41
CA LEU A 5 1.76 9.44 3.11
C LEU A 5 2.79 9.87 2.06
N ILE A 6 3.79 10.67 2.44
CA ILE A 6 4.92 11.02 1.57
C ILE A 6 5.66 9.76 1.13
N LEU A 7 5.95 8.84 2.06
CA LEU A 7 6.61 7.58 1.75
C LEU A 7 5.78 6.72 0.78
N ILE A 8 4.47 6.57 1.00
CA ILE A 8 3.59 5.84 0.06
C ILE A 8 3.60 6.50 -1.31
N SER A 9 3.48 7.83 -1.35
CA SER A 9 3.50 8.61 -2.60
C SER A 9 4.80 8.46 -3.38
N LEU A 10 5.94 8.26 -2.72
CA LEU A 10 7.22 7.95 -3.36
C LEU A 10 7.29 6.50 -3.85
N LEU A 11 6.66 5.56 -3.16
CA LEU A 11 6.63 4.15 -3.53
C LEU A 11 5.76 3.85 -4.76
N VAL A 12 4.72 4.65 -5.02
CA VAL A 12 3.90 4.53 -6.23
C VAL A 12 4.74 4.67 -7.51
N PRO A 13 5.43 5.80 -7.77
CA PRO A 13 6.25 5.96 -8.97
C PRO A 13 7.45 5.02 -8.97
N ALA A 14 8.04 4.69 -7.82
CA ALA A 14 9.15 3.73 -7.75
C ALA A 14 8.75 2.33 -8.23
N ASN A 15 7.59 1.83 -7.78
CA ASN A 15 7.06 0.54 -8.23
C ASN A 15 6.57 0.60 -9.67
N LEU A 16 5.96 1.71 -10.11
CA LEU A 16 5.54 1.86 -11.50
C LEU A 16 6.76 1.88 -12.44
N TRP A 17 7.84 2.56 -12.06
CA TRP A 17 9.08 2.57 -12.80
C TRP A 17 9.72 1.17 -12.87
N ALA A 18 9.75 0.45 -11.74
CA ALA A 18 10.24 -0.93 -11.67
C ALA A 18 9.43 -1.88 -12.57
N SER A 19 8.11 -1.65 -12.68
CA SER A 19 7.24 -2.39 -13.59
C SER A 19 7.50 -2.08 -15.07
N ILE A 20 7.86 -0.85 -15.43
CA ILE A 20 8.08 -0.46 -16.84
C ILE A 20 9.48 -0.86 -17.31
N THR A 21 10.49 -0.84 -16.43
CA THR A 21 11.90 -1.06 -16.79
C THR A 21 12.54 -2.26 -16.08
N PRO A 22 11.98 -3.48 -16.18
CA PRO A 22 12.36 -4.62 -15.33
C PRO A 22 13.83 -5.06 -15.43
N HIS A 23 14.55 -4.68 -16.49
CA HIS A 23 15.93 -5.11 -16.74
C HIS A 23 17.01 -4.13 -16.24
N LEU A 24 16.63 -2.98 -15.68
CA LEU A 24 17.58 -1.92 -15.28
C LEU A 24 17.87 -1.86 -13.77
N HIS A 25 17.35 -2.82 -12.99
CA HIS A 25 17.43 -2.79 -11.53
C HIS A 25 18.38 -3.84 -10.98
N SER A 26 19.10 -3.49 -9.91
CA SER A 26 19.92 -4.46 -9.16
C SER A 26 19.05 -5.35 -8.28
N ASP A 27 19.50 -6.58 -8.01
CA ASP A 27 18.78 -7.50 -7.10
C ASP A 27 18.54 -6.88 -5.71
N LEU A 28 19.56 -6.19 -5.17
CA LEU A 28 19.46 -5.50 -3.89
C LEU A 28 18.37 -4.41 -3.91
N SER A 29 18.32 -3.56 -4.93
CA SER A 29 17.30 -2.52 -5.04
C SER A 29 15.89 -3.10 -5.14
N MET A 30 15.71 -4.23 -5.81
CA MET A 30 14.41 -4.88 -5.93
C MET A 30 13.96 -5.45 -4.59
N ARG A 31 14.85 -6.14 -3.88
CA ARG A 31 14.56 -6.68 -2.55
C ARG A 31 14.23 -5.58 -1.53
N LEU A 32 14.95 -4.46 -1.58
CA LEU A 32 14.65 -3.30 -0.74
C LEU A 32 13.30 -2.67 -1.10
N LEU A 33 13.00 -2.49 -2.39
CA LEU A 33 11.73 -1.90 -2.82
C LEU A 33 10.54 -2.77 -2.35
N HIS A 34 10.61 -4.09 -2.55
CA HIS A 34 9.60 -5.03 -2.07
C HIS A 34 9.50 -5.03 -0.54
N GLY A 35 10.62 -5.00 0.17
CA GLY A 35 10.66 -4.97 1.63
C GLY A 35 10.02 -3.69 2.19
N VAL A 36 10.41 -2.52 1.68
CA VAL A 36 9.85 -1.23 2.11
C VAL A 36 8.37 -1.14 1.78
N SER A 37 7.96 -1.54 0.57
CA SER A 37 6.54 -1.61 0.22
C SER A 37 5.75 -2.55 1.12
N THR A 38 6.30 -3.71 1.50
CA THR A 38 5.66 -4.65 2.44
C THR A 38 5.45 -4.02 3.81
N LEU A 39 6.47 -3.34 4.35
CA LEU A 39 6.37 -2.65 5.64
C LEU A 39 5.26 -1.59 5.63
N VAL A 40 5.12 -0.89 4.51
CA VAL A 40 4.13 0.15 4.32
C VAL A 40 2.71 -0.41 4.19
N LEU A 41 2.51 -1.67 3.78
CA LEU A 41 1.18 -2.31 3.75
C LEU A 41 0.67 -2.74 5.14
N MET A 42 1.52 -2.81 6.16
CA MET A 42 1.12 -3.33 7.49
C MET A 42 0.28 -2.36 8.35
N PRO A 43 0.59 -1.05 8.45
CA PRO A 43 -0.17 -0.11 9.28
C PRO A 43 -1.69 -0.02 8.97
N PRO A 44 -2.15 -0.01 7.71
CA PRO A 44 -3.58 0.05 7.42
C PRO A 44 -4.30 -1.23 7.80
N LEU A 45 -3.67 -2.40 7.66
CA LEU A 45 -4.24 -3.67 8.16
C LEU A 45 -4.44 -3.63 9.68
N PHE A 46 -3.47 -3.07 10.40
CA PHE A 46 -3.57 -2.89 11.84
C PHE A 46 -4.68 -1.90 12.22
N SER A 47 -4.78 -0.76 11.50
CA SER A 47 -5.83 0.24 11.71
C SER A 47 -7.22 -0.34 11.45
N MET A 48 -7.39 -1.06 10.33
CA MET A 48 -8.64 -1.72 9.96
C MET A 48 -9.08 -2.76 11.00
N TRP A 49 -8.14 -3.51 11.56
CA TRP A 49 -8.43 -4.48 12.61
C TRP A 49 -8.97 -3.82 13.89
N HIS A 50 -8.38 -2.69 14.28
CA HIS A 50 -8.76 -1.95 15.48
C HIS A 50 -10.10 -1.20 15.29
N GLN A 51 -10.31 -0.58 14.13
CA GLN A 51 -11.48 0.26 13.81
C GLN A 51 -12.55 -0.48 12.99
N ARG A 52 -12.55 -1.82 13.02
CA ARG A 52 -13.45 -2.69 12.21
C ARG A 52 -14.96 -2.38 12.28
N ARG A 53 -15.40 -1.62 13.27
CA ARG A 53 -16.82 -1.22 13.45
C ARG A 53 -17.19 0.09 12.73
N GLN A 54 -16.22 0.94 12.42
CA GLN A 54 -16.44 2.28 11.84
C GLN A 54 -16.14 2.33 10.33
N ILE A 55 -15.39 1.36 9.80
CA ILE A 55 -14.95 1.37 8.40
C ILE A 55 -15.98 0.63 7.50
N GLN A 56 -16.19 1.15 6.29
CA GLN A 56 -17.01 0.50 5.27
C GLN A 56 -16.51 -0.93 4.96
N ARG A 57 -17.39 -1.92 5.16
CA ARG A 57 -17.02 -3.35 5.13
C ARG A 57 -16.46 -3.81 3.79
N LEU A 58 -17.06 -3.38 2.68
CA LEU A 58 -16.68 -3.86 1.34
C LEU A 58 -15.27 -3.40 0.91
N PRO A 59 -14.95 -2.09 0.88
CA PRO A 59 -13.61 -1.64 0.52
C PRO A 59 -12.55 -2.13 1.51
N ALA A 60 -12.89 -2.24 2.81
CA ALA A 60 -11.97 -2.77 3.80
C ALA A 60 -11.62 -4.23 3.57
N LEU A 61 -12.60 -5.08 3.24
CA LEU A 61 -12.36 -6.50 2.96
C LEU A 61 -11.51 -6.68 1.69
N LEU A 62 -11.80 -5.92 0.64
CA LEU A 62 -11.01 -5.95 -0.59
C LEU A 62 -9.57 -5.52 -0.33
N LEU A 63 -9.36 -4.35 0.30
CA LEU A 63 -8.02 -3.85 0.61
C LEU A 63 -7.25 -4.80 1.53
N THR A 64 -7.92 -5.39 2.53
CA THR A 64 -7.32 -6.34 3.47
C THR A 64 -6.85 -7.60 2.76
N SER A 65 -7.74 -8.24 1.99
CA SER A 65 -7.42 -9.47 1.25
C SER A 65 -6.28 -9.25 0.26
N PHE A 66 -6.33 -8.14 -0.48
CA PHE A 66 -5.33 -7.77 -1.47
C PHE A 66 -3.97 -7.48 -0.82
N SER A 67 -3.95 -6.69 0.26
CA SER A 67 -2.71 -6.36 0.98
C SER A 67 -2.10 -7.60 1.64
N LEU A 68 -2.91 -8.53 2.15
CA LEU A 68 -2.41 -9.75 2.79
C LEU A 68 -1.67 -10.65 1.79
N VAL A 69 -2.24 -10.86 0.60
CA VAL A 69 -1.59 -11.62 -0.48
C VAL A 69 -0.27 -10.96 -0.86
N LEU A 70 -0.27 -9.64 -1.04
CA LEU A 70 0.93 -8.90 -1.37
C LEU A 70 1.98 -8.99 -0.26
N ILE A 71 1.63 -8.85 1.01
CA ILE A 71 2.62 -8.98 2.10
C ILE A 71 3.30 -10.34 2.07
N VAL A 72 2.56 -11.43 1.92
CA VAL A 72 3.15 -12.78 1.89
C VAL A 72 4.11 -12.94 0.70
N VAL A 73 3.66 -12.59 -0.51
CA VAL A 73 4.46 -12.73 -1.73
C VAL A 73 5.69 -11.83 -1.69
N ASN A 74 5.51 -10.56 -1.32
CA ASN A 74 6.60 -9.58 -1.30
C ASN A 74 7.60 -9.83 -0.18
N THR A 75 7.18 -10.41 0.96
CA THR A 75 8.12 -10.86 2.00
C THR A 75 9.03 -11.95 1.47
N HIS A 76 8.48 -12.92 0.73
CA HIS A 76 9.28 -13.97 0.10
C HIS A 76 10.26 -13.39 -0.93
N ILE A 77 9.80 -12.47 -1.79
CA ILE A 77 10.65 -11.80 -2.78
C ILE A 77 11.75 -10.97 -2.11
N ALA A 78 11.45 -10.26 -1.03
CA ALA A 78 12.46 -9.51 -0.27
C ALA A 78 13.52 -10.43 0.36
N ALA A 79 13.13 -11.64 0.77
CA ALA A 79 14.03 -12.62 1.39
C ALA A 79 14.90 -13.39 0.38
N VAL A 80 14.37 -13.75 -0.78
CA VAL A 80 15.02 -14.69 -1.73
C VAL A 80 15.38 -14.03 -3.07
N GLY A 81 14.85 -12.83 -3.35
CA GLY A 81 14.92 -12.20 -4.67
C GLY A 81 13.70 -12.56 -5.53
N MET A 82 13.50 -11.84 -6.63
CA MET A 82 12.32 -12.05 -7.49
C MET A 82 12.32 -13.46 -8.09
N GLY A 83 13.40 -13.93 -8.71
CA GLY A 83 13.50 -15.29 -9.24
C GLY A 83 12.46 -15.69 -10.31
N VAL A 84 11.50 -14.83 -10.66
CA VAL A 84 10.41 -15.09 -11.60
C VAL A 84 10.48 -14.18 -12.83
N ARG A 85 10.09 -14.74 -13.98
CA ARG A 85 10.12 -14.09 -15.30
C ARG A 85 9.12 -12.93 -15.47
N TYR A 86 8.15 -12.80 -14.57
CA TYR A 86 7.06 -11.82 -14.63
C TYR A 86 7.01 -10.89 -13.40
N GLY A 87 8.12 -10.69 -12.69
CA GLY A 87 8.17 -9.86 -11.48
C GLY A 87 7.74 -8.39 -11.66
N TRP A 88 7.67 -7.91 -12.91
CA TRP A 88 7.08 -6.60 -13.22
C TRP A 88 5.59 -6.50 -12.81
N ILE A 89 4.85 -7.62 -12.85
CA ILE A 89 3.44 -7.67 -12.43
C ILE A 89 3.33 -7.45 -10.91
N ASP A 90 4.27 -7.98 -10.14
CA ASP A 90 4.30 -7.78 -8.69
C ASP A 90 4.48 -6.30 -8.35
N HIS A 91 5.34 -5.59 -9.07
CA HIS A 91 5.51 -4.15 -8.94
C HIS A 91 4.25 -3.37 -9.33
N LEU A 92 3.56 -3.77 -10.41
CA LEU A 92 2.31 -3.14 -10.79
C LEU A 92 1.25 -3.27 -9.67
N PHE A 93 1.10 -4.46 -9.09
CA PHE A 93 0.18 -4.66 -7.97
C PHE A 93 0.60 -3.89 -6.73
N LEU A 94 1.91 -3.75 -6.47
CA LEU A 94 2.43 -2.92 -5.37
C LEU A 94 2.09 -1.45 -5.57
N ALA A 95 2.24 -0.92 -6.79
CA ALA A 95 1.86 0.45 -7.11
C ALA A 95 0.36 0.67 -6.92
N ILE A 96 -0.48 -0.26 -7.37
CA ILE A 96 -1.94 -0.23 -7.17
C ILE A 96 -2.29 -0.28 -5.68
N ALA A 97 -1.60 -1.12 -4.90
CA ALA A 97 -1.83 -1.21 -3.45
C ALA A 97 -1.48 0.10 -2.75
N CYS A 98 -0.33 0.71 -3.07
CA CYS A 98 0.07 2.01 -2.54
C CYS A 98 -0.96 3.10 -2.90
N LEU A 99 -1.47 3.13 -4.14
CA LEU A 99 -2.54 4.04 -4.55
C LEU A 99 -3.84 3.81 -3.76
N ALA A 100 -4.24 2.55 -3.59
CA ALA A 100 -5.43 2.20 -2.83
C ALA A 100 -5.32 2.62 -1.36
N MET A 101 -4.13 2.53 -0.76
CA MET A 101 -3.90 3.03 0.59
C MET A 101 -3.92 4.55 0.69
N LEU A 102 -3.33 5.25 -0.28
CA LEU A 102 -3.42 6.71 -0.36
C LEU A 102 -4.88 7.15 -0.42
N ALA A 103 -5.66 6.52 -1.31
CA ALA A 103 -7.09 6.77 -1.42
C ALA A 103 -7.82 6.47 -0.10
N PHE A 104 -7.52 5.33 0.54
CA PHE A 104 -8.11 4.97 1.82
C PHE A 104 -7.86 6.05 2.88
N TYR A 105 -6.61 6.48 3.09
CA TYR A 105 -6.32 7.47 4.11
C TYR A 105 -6.88 8.85 3.77
N LEU A 106 -6.79 9.31 2.53
CA LEU A 106 -7.30 10.63 2.12
C LEU A 106 -8.83 10.71 2.17
N LEU A 107 -9.53 9.61 1.87
CA LEU A 107 -11.00 9.57 1.92
C LEU A 107 -11.52 9.54 3.36
N ASN A 108 -10.90 8.76 4.25
CA ASN A 108 -11.32 8.75 5.66
C ASN A 108 -11.02 10.09 6.35
N ASP A 109 -9.89 10.73 6.06
CA ASP A 109 -9.53 12.05 6.61
C ASP A 109 -10.57 13.12 6.18
N ALA A 110 -10.99 13.11 4.92
CA ALA A 110 -12.03 14.00 4.42
C ALA A 110 -13.42 13.73 5.02
N GLU A 111 -13.77 12.46 5.28
CA GLU A 111 -15.02 12.10 5.97
C GLU A 111 -15.03 12.60 7.42
N ASP A 112 -13.89 12.50 8.13
CA ASP A 112 -13.74 12.97 9.50
C ASP A 112 -13.84 14.51 9.59
N GLU A 113 -13.22 15.26 8.68
CA GLU A 113 -13.31 16.74 8.63
C GLU A 113 -14.75 17.24 8.39
N LEU A 114 -15.51 16.57 7.53
CA LEU A 114 -16.90 16.92 7.24
C LEU A 114 -17.80 16.70 8.47
N ALA A 115 -17.61 15.59 9.18
CA ALA A 115 -18.37 15.28 10.39
C ALA A 115 -18.12 16.31 11.51
N GLU A 116 -16.88 16.80 11.65
CA GLU A 116 -16.53 17.83 12.65
C GLU A 116 -17.15 19.19 12.30
N GLN A 117 -17.21 19.56 11.02
CA GLN A 117 -17.89 20.78 10.55
C GLN A 117 -19.42 20.75 10.80
N GLU A 118 -20.08 19.62 10.57
CA GLU A 118 -21.50 19.46 10.87
C GLU A 118 -21.77 19.57 12.39
N ALA A 119 -20.92 19.00 13.23
CA ALA A 119 -21.05 19.07 14.69
C ALA A 119 -20.85 20.49 15.27
N HIS A 120 -20.05 21.34 14.61
CA HIS A 120 -19.83 22.72 15.03
C HIS A 120 -20.88 23.72 14.52
N THR A 121 -21.70 23.33 13.54
CA THR A 121 -22.75 24.17 12.95
C THR A 121 -24.15 23.86 13.47
N SER A 122 -24.30 22.81 14.28
CA SER A 122 -25.52 22.43 15.03
C SER A 122 -25.53 22.95 16.47
#